data_AF-A0A257R5I8-F1
#
_entry.id   AF-A0A257R5I8-F1
#
_cell.length_a   1.000
_cell.length_b   1.000
_cell.length_c   1.000
_cell.angle_alpha   90.00
_cell.angle_beta   90.00
_cell.angle_gamma   90.00
#
_symmetry.space_group_name_H-M   'P 1'
#
loop_
_entity.id
_entity.type
_entity.pdbx_description
1 polymer ?
#
loop_
_entity_poly.entity_id
_entity_poly.type
_entity_poly.pdbx_seq_one_letter_code
_entity_poly.pdbx_strand_id
1 'polypeptide(L)' 'MTQFASAKTADQHDPIVSPLILVDRLISLAQDAERAGLTTVANRLVRLALRSCVPPTGGPIAH' A
#
# COMPACT_ATOMS: atom_id res chain seq x y z
N MET A 1 9.95 -33.77 19.42
CA MET A 1 10.47 -32.39 19.43
C MET A 1 10.54 -31.91 17.99
N THR A 2 9.45 -31.33 17.49
CA THR A 2 9.33 -30.89 16.09
C THR A 2 9.96 -29.52 15.92
N GLN A 3 11.00 -29.46 15.11
CA GLN A 3 11.80 -28.29 14.80
C GLN A 3 10.98 -27.35 13.91
N PHE A 4 10.70 -26.14 14.38
CA PHE A 4 10.02 -25.11 13.59
C PHE A 4 10.98 -24.62 12.49
N ALA A 5 10.58 -24.83 11.24
CA ALA A 5 11.29 -24.30 10.09
C ALA A 5 11.30 -22.77 10.16
N SER A 6 12.50 -22.20 10.23
CA SER A 6 12.75 -20.76 10.18
C SER A 6 12.11 -20.19 8.91
N ALA A 7 11.08 -19.36 9.08
CA ALA A 7 10.40 -18.70 7.97
C ALA A 7 11.43 -17.84 7.23
N LYS A 8 11.81 -18.32 6.05
CA LYS A 8 12.58 -17.65 5.01
C LYS A 8 12.22 -16.17 5.02
N THR A 9 13.19 -15.34 5.42
CA THR A 9 13.16 -13.89 5.34
C THR A 9 12.57 -13.50 3.99
N ALA A 10 11.39 -12.91 4.02
CA ALA A 10 10.73 -12.37 2.84
C ALA A 10 11.69 -11.31 2.26
N ASP A 11 12.39 -11.75 1.22
CA ASP A 11 12.87 -10.97 0.10
C ASP A 11 12.40 -9.51 0.18
N GLN A 12 13.28 -8.63 0.67
CA GLN A 12 13.18 -7.19 0.47
C GLN A 12 13.41 -6.92 -1.03
N HIS A 13 12.51 -7.41 -1.88
CA HIS A 13 12.22 -6.70 -3.12
C HIS A 13 11.58 -5.40 -2.64
N ASP A 14 12.32 -4.29 -2.67
CA ASP A 14 11.70 -2.99 -2.92
C ASP A 14 11.13 -3.11 -4.33
N PRO A 15 9.85 -3.52 -4.51
CA PRO A 15 9.33 -3.55 -5.84
C PRO A 15 9.29 -2.08 -6.22
N ILE A 16 9.77 -1.70 -7.40
CA ILE A 16 9.47 -0.39 -7.95
C ILE A 16 7.96 -0.44 -8.24
N VAL A 17 7.14 -0.27 -7.19
CA VAL A 17 5.69 -0.36 -7.27
C VAL A 17 5.30 0.95 -7.93
N SER A 18 4.93 0.86 -9.20
CA SER A 18 4.34 2.00 -9.89
C SER A 18 3.23 2.57 -9.00
N PRO A 19 3.16 3.91 -8.81
CA PRO A 19 2.16 4.53 -7.93
C PRO A 19 0.73 4.06 -8.22
N LEU A 20 0.44 3.76 -9.49
CA LEU A 20 -0.84 3.19 -9.93
C LEU A 20 -1.10 1.80 -9.33
N ILE A 21 -0.09 0.93 -9.30
CA ILE A 21 -0.21 -0.42 -8.72
C ILE A 21 -0.42 -0.33 -7.20
N LEU A 22 0.26 0.61 -6.55
CA LEU A 22 0.07 0.84 -5.11
C LEU A 22 -1.36 1.29 -4.81
N VAL A 23 -1.89 2.23 -5.59
CA VAL A 23 -3.24 2.77 -5.44
C VAL A 23 -4.29 1.68 -5.69
N ASP A 24 -4.14 0.89 -6.75
CA ASP A 24 -5.03 -0.22 -7.09
C ASP A 24 -5.12 -1.27 -5.95
N ARG A 25 -3.96 -1.64 -5.37
CA ARG A 25 -3.92 -2.53 -4.21
C ARG A 25 -4.59 -1.93 -2.98
N LEU A 26 -4.39 -0.64 -2.72
CA LEU A 26 -5.01 0.05 -1.59
C LEU A 26 -6.54 0.14 -1.73
N ILE A 27 -7.06 0.33 -2.94
CA ILE A 27 -8.50 0.32 -3.21
C ILE A 27 -9.06 -1.10 -3.05
N SER A 28 -8.39 -2.11 -3.59
CA SER A 28 -8.80 -3.51 -3.43
C SER A 28 -8.87 -3.92 -1.95
N LEU A 29 -7.85 -3.58 -1.16
CA LEU A 29 -7.83 -3.80 0.29
C LEU A 29 -8.92 -3.02 1.02
N ALA A 30 -9.25 -1.81 0.57
CA ALA A 30 -10.34 -1.03 1.16
C ALA A 30 -11.70 -1.70 0.94
N GLN A 31 -11.94 -2.24 -0.26
CA GLN A 31 -13.16 -3.00 -0.57
C GLN A 31 -13.27 -4.26 0.28
N ASP A 32 -12.18 -5.02 0.43
CA ASP A 32 -12.15 -6.19 1.31
C ASP A 32 -12.41 -5.81 2.78
N ALA A 33 -11.82 -4.70 3.24
CA ALA A 33 -12.06 -4.17 4.58
C ALA A 33 -13.52 -3.75 4.80
N GLU A 34 -14.18 -3.12 3.81
CA GLU A 34 -15.61 -2.82 3.88
C GLU A 34 -16.46 -4.08 3.98
N ARG A 35 -16.16 -5.11 3.18
CA ARG A 35 -16.88 -6.39 3.21
C ARG A 35 -16.70 -7.13 4.54
N ALA A 36 -15.56 -6.94 5.20
CA ALA A 36 -15.28 -7.45 6.54
C ALA A 36 -15.90 -6.60 7.68
N GLY A 37 -16.57 -5.48 7.36
CA GLY A 37 -17.13 -4.55 8.35
C GLY A 37 -16.10 -3.62 9.01
N LEU A 38 -14.86 -3.60 8.52
CA LEU A 38 -13.76 -2.76 9.00
C LEU A 38 -13.78 -1.37 8.32
N THR A 39 -14.92 -0.68 8.42
CA THR A 39 -15.18 0.59 7.72
C THR A 39 -14.16 1.69 8.00
N THR A 40 -13.67 1.81 9.24
CA THR A 40 -12.60 2.76 9.61
C THR A 40 -11.29 2.47 8.87
N VAL A 41 -10.95 1.20 8.67
CA VAL A 41 -9.74 0.78 7.96
C VAL A 41 -9.89 1.04 6.47
N ALA A 42 -11.04 0.69 5.88
CA ALA A 42 -11.36 0.99 4.49
C ALA A 42 -11.21 2.49 4.19
N ASN A 43 -11.78 3.35 5.04
CA ASN A 43 -11.67 4.80 4.90
C ASN A 43 -10.21 5.28 4.96
N ARG A 44 -9.40 4.69 5.84
CA ARG A 44 -7.98 5.04 5.97
C ARG A 44 -7.17 4.63 4.74
N LEU A 45 -7.47 3.46 4.17
CA LEU A 45 -6.83 2.94 2.97
C LEU A 45 -7.16 3.80 1.73
N VAL A 46 -8.42 4.20 1.57
CA VAL A 46 -8.84 5.13 0.50
C VAL A 46 -8.13 6.48 0.62
N ARG A 47 -8.07 7.04 1.83
CA ARG A 47 -7.34 8.31 2.07
C ARG A 47 -5.85 8.20 1.79
N LEU A 48 -5.25 7.05 2.07
CA LEU A 48 -3.85 6.78 1.76
C LEU A 48 -3.63 6.69 0.25
N ALA A 49 -4.51 5.98 -0.47
CA ALA A 49 -4.47 5.86 -1.93
C ALA A 49 -4.53 7.24 -2.60
N LEU A 50 -5.45 8.11 -2.17
CA LEU A 50 -5.58 9.47 -2.69
C LEU A 50 -4.33 10.32 -2.47
N ARG A 51 -3.65 10.15 -1.33
CA ARG A 51 -2.38 10.84 -1.06
C ARG A 51 -1.25 10.32 -1.94
N SER A 52 -1.20 9.01 -2.20
CA SER A 52 -0.20 8.40 -3.07
C SER A 52 -0.38 8.75 -4.54
N CYS A 53 -1.60 9.12 -4.97
CA CYS A 53 -1.87 9.64 -6.32
C CYS A 53 -1.35 11.06 -6.55
N VAL A 54 -1.02 11.82 -5.50
CA VAL A 54 -0.46 13.17 -5.66
C VAL A 54 0.98 13.01 -6.16
N PRO A 55 1.29 13.39 -7.42
CA PRO A 55 2.68 13.46 -7.84
C PRO A 55 3.41 14.45 -6.93
N PRO A 56 4.71 14.25 -6.62
CA PRO A 56 5.46 15.24 -5.89
C PRO A 56 5.38 16.55 -6.68
N THR A 57 4.58 17.50 -6.19
CA THR A 57 4.48 18.84 -6.75
C THR A 57 5.89 19.39 -6.84
N GLY A 58 6.32 19.70 -8.07
CA GLY A 58 7.71 20.00 -8.38
C GLY A 58 8.39 20.91 -7.36
N GLY A 59 9.55 20.46 -6.86
CA GLY A 59 10.54 21.34 -6.24
C GLY A 59 10.97 22.41 -7.26
N PRO A 60 11.37 23.60 -6.79
CA PRO A 60 11.38 24.82 -7.58
C PRO A 60 12.26 24.67 -8.82
N ILE A 61 11.71 25.07 -9.97
CA ILE A 61 12.49 25.36 -11.17
C ILE A 61 13.39 26.54 -10.80
N ALA A 62 14.64 26.26 -10.42
CA ALA A 62 15.66 27.28 -10.27
C ALA A 62 16.02 27.76 -11.68
N HIS A 63 15.71 29.02 -11.94
CA HIS A 63 16.12 29.80 -13.11
C HIS A 63 17.64 30.03 -13.13
#